data_AF-A0A8X8D933-F1
#
_entry.id   AF-A0A8X8D933-F1
#
_cell.length_a   1.000
_cell.length_b   1.000
_cell.length_c   1.000
_cell.angle_alpha   90.00
_cell.angle_beta   90.00
_cell.angle_gamma   90.00
#
_symmetry.space_group_name_H-M   'P 1'
#
loop_
_entity.id
_entity.type
_entity.pdbx_description
1 polymer ?
#
loop_
_entity_poly.entity_id
_entity_poly.type
_entity_poly.pdbx_seq_one_letter_code
_entity_poly.pdbx_strand_id
1 'polypeptide(L)'
;MEIFTKQLTLVDFGSGLVLPPRSNLKPLQHLQGTIELSTIVESAAGTRLPEPVTIHCSTTRGSLVFKRGWYDIAREVGLKSGDTVTFYQEVNGGAQFKLKVQHACALFSPTISMEIFRKKLTPVDVDRGLELPPRSNLEPLQHVQGTIELPTIVESAAGTRLPDPVTIHCSTIRGSLVFKRGWYDIARNVGLKSGDTVIFYQEVNGGAQFKLKVRNDR
;
A
#
# COMPACT_ATOMS: atom_id res chain seq x y z
N MET A 1 8.22 -27.29 4.85
CA MET A 1 8.00 -27.24 3.39
C MET A 1 7.57 -25.84 3.01
N GLU A 2 8.36 -25.14 2.20
CA GLU A 2 7.99 -23.82 1.68
C GLU A 2 6.82 -23.95 0.69
N ILE A 3 5.83 -23.06 0.82
CA ILE A 3 4.67 -22.97 -0.07
C ILE A 3 4.90 -21.83 -1.06
N PHE A 4 5.26 -20.65 -0.56
CA PHE A 4 5.65 -19.52 -1.38
C PHE A 4 6.55 -18.53 -0.64
N THR A 5 7.33 -17.80 -1.41
CA THR A 5 8.00 -16.57 -0.99
C THR A 5 7.55 -15.44 -1.90
N LYS A 6 7.24 -14.28 -1.32
CA LYS A 6 6.79 -13.11 -2.06
C LYS A 6 7.35 -11.83 -1.46
N GLN A 7 7.89 -10.97 -2.32
CA GLN A 7 8.12 -9.57 -1.99
C GLN A 7 6.78 -8.82 -2.04
N LEU A 8 6.44 -8.17 -0.94
CA LEU A 8 5.18 -7.45 -0.78
C LEU A 8 5.14 -6.23 -1.67
N THR A 9 4.00 -6.05 -2.32
CA THR A 9 3.68 -4.91 -3.16
C THR A 9 2.54 -4.11 -2.54
N LEU A 10 2.31 -2.90 -3.04
CA LEU A 10 1.20 -2.07 -2.55
C LEU A 10 -0.18 -2.71 -2.75
N VAL A 11 -0.34 -3.55 -3.78
CA VAL A 11 -1.57 -4.33 -4.00
C VAL A 11 -1.88 -5.26 -2.83
N ASP A 12 -0.84 -5.79 -2.18
CA ASP A 12 -1.00 -6.74 -1.07
C ASP A 12 -1.59 -6.08 0.18
N PHE A 13 -1.40 -4.77 0.36
CA PHE A 13 -1.95 -4.01 1.48
C PHE A 13 -3.32 -3.39 1.16
N GLY A 14 -3.68 -3.23 -0.12
CA GLY A 14 -4.99 -2.70 -0.53
C GLY A 14 -6.05 -3.76 -0.82
N SER A 15 -5.63 -4.93 -1.31
CA SER A 15 -6.53 -6.01 -1.79
C SER A 15 -6.37 -7.33 -1.05
N GLY A 16 -5.43 -7.41 -0.10
CA GLY A 16 -5.00 -8.65 0.56
C GLY A 16 -3.81 -9.28 -0.15
N LEU A 17 -3.07 -10.14 0.55
CA LEU A 17 -1.88 -10.79 0.00
C LEU A 17 -2.26 -11.76 -1.12
N VAL A 18 -1.92 -11.40 -2.35
CA VAL A 18 -2.17 -12.23 -3.54
C VAL A 18 -1.05 -13.26 -3.66
N LEU A 19 -1.39 -14.55 -3.63
CA LEU A 19 -0.40 -15.62 -3.68
C LEU A 19 0.21 -15.71 -5.09
N PRO A 20 1.54 -15.93 -5.22
CA PRO A 20 2.18 -16.09 -6.52
C PRO A 20 1.60 -17.28 -7.32
N PRO A 21 1.46 -17.17 -8.65
CA PRO A 21 0.90 -18.23 -9.49
C PRO A 21 1.74 -19.52 -9.52
N ARG A 22 3.03 -19.45 -9.16
CA ARG A 22 3.94 -20.60 -9.05
C ARG A 22 4.06 -21.18 -7.63
N SER A 23 3.17 -20.80 -6.73
CA SER A 23 3.18 -21.31 -5.36
C SER A 23 2.91 -22.81 -5.35
N ASN A 24 3.56 -23.55 -4.43
CA ASN A 24 3.27 -24.96 -4.23
C ASN A 24 1.97 -25.10 -3.43
N LEU A 25 0.85 -24.84 -4.10
CA LEU A 25 -0.48 -24.79 -3.49
C LEU A 25 -1.08 -26.18 -3.25
N LYS A 26 -0.41 -27.27 -3.65
CA LYS A 26 -0.86 -28.66 -3.40
C LYS A 26 -1.32 -28.92 -1.95
N PRO A 27 -0.66 -28.39 -0.91
CA PRO A 27 -1.12 -28.53 0.48
C PRO A 27 -2.42 -27.77 0.78
N LEU A 28 -2.72 -26.74 0.00
CA LEU A 28 -3.91 -25.89 0.12
C LEU A 28 -5.03 -26.33 -0.84
N GLN A 29 -4.74 -27.18 -1.84
CA GLN A 29 -5.70 -27.61 -2.88
C GLN A 29 -6.83 -28.50 -2.35
N HIS A 30 -6.64 -29.16 -1.21
CA HIS A 30 -7.69 -29.96 -0.57
C HIS A 30 -8.67 -29.11 0.26
N LEU A 31 -8.42 -27.81 0.40
CA LEU A 31 -9.18 -26.91 1.26
C LEU A 31 -9.99 -25.96 0.38
N GLN A 32 -11.13 -26.44 -0.15
CA GLN A 32 -12.10 -25.58 -0.82
C GLN A 32 -12.92 -24.80 0.23
N GLY A 33 -12.89 -23.47 0.14
CA GLY A 33 -13.68 -22.58 1.00
C GLY A 33 -12.83 -21.58 1.76
N THR A 34 -13.42 -21.00 2.81
CA THR A 34 -12.74 -20.14 3.77
C THR A 34 -11.78 -21.00 4.61
N ILE A 35 -10.49 -20.92 4.32
CA ILE A 35 -9.49 -21.63 5.11
C ILE A 35 -9.15 -20.78 6.32
N GLU A 36 -9.26 -21.33 7.53
CA GLU A 36 -8.78 -20.70 8.75
C GLU A 36 -7.41 -21.28 9.09
N LEU A 37 -6.36 -20.51 8.81
CA LEU A 37 -4.99 -20.94 9.06
C LEU A 37 -4.49 -20.27 10.33
N SER A 38 -4.33 -21.03 11.41
CA SER A 38 -3.60 -20.56 12.59
C SER A 38 -2.13 -20.39 12.21
N THR A 39 -1.73 -19.15 11.96
CA THR A 39 -0.39 -18.83 11.45
C THR A 39 0.45 -18.22 12.55
N ILE A 40 1.57 -18.87 12.87
CA ILE A 40 2.59 -18.28 13.73
C ILE A 40 3.46 -17.39 12.83
N VAL A 41 3.51 -16.11 13.15
CA VAL A 41 4.35 -15.15 12.43
C VAL A 41 5.68 -15.03 13.13
N GLU A 42 6.76 -15.27 12.39
CA GLU A 42 8.13 -15.22 12.87
C GLU A 42 8.89 -14.13 12.11
N SER A 43 9.29 -13.07 12.81
CA SER A 43 10.20 -12.08 12.25
C SER A 43 11.65 -12.62 12.29
N ALA A 44 12.46 -12.22 11.30
CA ALA A 44 13.91 -12.43 11.35
C ALA A 44 14.59 -11.85 12.60
N ALA A 45 13.95 -10.87 13.27
CA ALA A 45 14.38 -10.31 14.55
C ALA A 45 14.00 -11.16 15.79
N GLY A 46 13.39 -12.34 15.58
CA GLY A 46 12.95 -13.24 16.65
C GLY A 46 11.61 -12.87 17.30
N THR A 47 10.99 -11.76 16.88
CA THR A 47 9.65 -11.38 17.33
C THR A 47 8.63 -12.37 16.79
N ARG A 48 7.90 -13.02 17.70
CA ARG A 48 6.76 -13.88 17.39
C ARG A 48 5.49 -13.16 17.81
N LEU A 49 4.45 -13.21 16.99
CA LEU A 49 3.13 -12.85 17.48
C LEU A 49 2.74 -13.83 18.61
N PRO A 50 2.21 -13.33 19.74
CA PRO A 50 1.96 -14.14 20.93
C PRO A 50 0.86 -15.18 20.69
N GLU A 51 -0.05 -14.93 19.76
CA GLU A 51 -1.13 -15.84 19.40
C GLU A 51 -1.16 -16.11 17.89
N PRO A 52 -1.51 -17.34 17.46
CA PRO A 52 -1.70 -17.65 16.05
C PRO A 52 -2.82 -16.81 15.45
N VAL A 53 -2.54 -16.14 14.33
CA VAL A 53 -3.56 -15.34 13.63
C VAL A 53 -4.28 -16.23 12.62
N THR A 54 -5.60 -16.23 12.66
CA THR A 54 -6.44 -16.90 11.66
C THR A 54 -6.47 -16.12 10.35
N ILE A 55 -5.83 -16.65 9.32
CA ILE A 55 -5.82 -16.05 7.98
C ILE A 55 -6.88 -16.71 7.10
N HIS A 56 -7.75 -15.91 6.50
CA HIS A 56 -8.76 -16.35 5.55
C HIS A 56 -8.23 -16.31 4.12
N CYS A 57 -8.19 -17.48 3.48
CA CYS A 57 -7.89 -17.61 2.07
C CYS A 57 -9.18 -17.62 1.23
N SER A 58 -9.18 -16.88 0.12
CA SER A 58 -10.29 -16.86 -0.85
C SER A 58 -9.76 -16.89 -2.28
N THR A 59 -10.53 -17.47 -3.20
CA THR A 59 -10.19 -17.42 -4.63
C THR A 59 -10.84 -16.18 -5.25
N THR A 60 -10.03 -15.27 -5.79
CA THR A 60 -10.50 -14.10 -6.53
C THR A 60 -9.92 -14.15 -7.94
N ARG A 61 -10.77 -14.28 -8.96
CA ARG A 61 -10.39 -14.30 -10.39
C ARG A 61 -9.30 -15.33 -10.74
N GLY A 62 -9.35 -16.51 -10.11
CA GLY A 62 -8.38 -17.59 -10.34
C GLY A 62 -7.09 -17.50 -9.50
N SER A 63 -6.90 -16.42 -8.72
CA SER A 63 -5.79 -16.27 -7.78
C SER A 63 -6.25 -16.46 -6.35
N LEU A 64 -5.44 -17.12 -5.53
CA LEU A 64 -5.67 -17.20 -4.09
C LEU A 64 -5.22 -15.89 -3.43
N VAL A 65 -6.03 -15.39 -2.51
CA VAL A 65 -5.78 -14.15 -1.78
C VAL A 65 -6.03 -14.38 -0.30
N PHE A 66 -5.04 -14.08 0.53
CA PHE A 66 -5.20 -13.97 1.98
C PHE A 66 -5.76 -12.59 2.31
N LYS A 67 -6.98 -12.53 2.85
CA LYS A 67 -7.67 -11.27 3.13
C LYS A 67 -7.78 -10.99 4.63
N ARG A 68 -8.72 -11.64 5.30
CA ARG A 68 -8.93 -11.47 6.75
C ARG A 68 -7.79 -12.13 7.51
N GLY A 69 -7.27 -11.48 8.56
CA GLY A 69 -6.05 -11.87 9.27
C GLY A 69 -4.75 -11.36 8.63
N TRP A 70 -4.67 -11.22 7.30
CA TRP A 70 -3.49 -10.63 6.65
C TRP A 70 -3.26 -9.18 7.05
N TYR A 71 -4.31 -8.36 7.07
CA TYR A 71 -4.19 -6.95 7.46
C TYR A 71 -3.76 -6.77 8.92
N ASP A 72 -4.24 -7.65 9.80
CA ASP A 72 -3.85 -7.64 11.21
C ASP A 72 -2.36 -8.00 11.36
N ILE A 73 -1.90 -9.05 10.66
CA ILE A 73 -0.47 -9.41 10.60
C ILE A 73 0.36 -8.26 10.05
N ALA A 74 -0.04 -7.66 8.92
CA ALA A 74 0.69 -6.57 8.30
C ALA A 74 0.82 -5.37 9.25
N ARG A 75 -0.24 -5.04 9.99
CA ARG A 75 -0.25 -3.96 10.98
C ARG A 75 0.60 -4.28 12.19
N GLU A 76 0.42 -5.45 12.81
CA GLU A 76 1.09 -5.83 14.06
C GLU A 76 2.59 -6.06 13.89
N VAL A 77 2.98 -6.61 12.73
CA VAL A 77 4.39 -6.86 12.40
C VAL A 77 5.05 -5.64 11.76
N GLY A 78 4.27 -4.62 11.39
CA GLY A 78 4.77 -3.41 10.73
C GLY A 78 5.33 -3.69 9.33
N LEU A 79 4.69 -4.59 8.58
CA LEU A 79 5.08 -4.93 7.22
C LEU A 79 4.91 -3.72 6.29
N LYS A 80 5.86 -3.56 5.37
CA LYS A 80 5.82 -2.53 4.32
C LYS A 80 6.09 -3.11 2.94
N SER A 81 5.75 -2.34 1.90
CA SER A 81 6.12 -2.70 0.53
C SER A 81 7.63 -2.88 0.42
N GLY A 82 8.05 -3.93 -0.28
CA GLY A 82 9.45 -4.34 -0.39
C GLY A 82 9.91 -5.35 0.66
N ASP A 83 9.19 -5.51 1.78
CA ASP A 83 9.42 -6.61 2.71
C ASP A 83 9.12 -7.95 2.03
N THR A 84 9.76 -9.01 2.50
CA THR A 84 9.57 -10.35 1.96
C THR A 84 8.88 -11.23 2.99
N VAL A 85 7.84 -11.94 2.55
CA VAL A 85 7.15 -12.94 3.37
C VAL A 85 7.33 -14.32 2.75
N THR A 86 7.63 -15.30 3.58
CA THR A 86 7.75 -16.70 3.20
C THR A 86 6.72 -17.50 4.00
N PHE A 87 5.76 -18.08 3.29
CA PHE A 87 4.75 -18.95 3.88
C PHE A 87 5.17 -20.40 3.71
N TYR A 88 5.15 -21.16 4.81
CA TYR A 88 5.61 -22.53 4.83
C TYR A 88 4.82 -23.37 5.82
N GLN A 89 4.75 -24.68 5.56
CA GLN A 89 4.13 -25.66 6.43
C GLN A 89 5.22 -26.45 7.16
N GLU A 90 5.15 -26.51 8.48
CA GLU A 90 6.05 -27.35 9.27
C GLU A 90 5.63 -28.82 9.15
N VAL A 91 6.58 -29.69 8.81
CA VAL A 91 6.30 -31.12 8.51
C VAL A 91 6.55 -32.01 9.73
N ASN A 92 7.38 -31.56 10.67
CA ASN A 92 7.89 -32.38 11.77
C ASN A 92 7.31 -32.02 13.17
N GLY A 93 6.32 -31.11 13.26
CA GLY A 93 5.83 -30.55 14.54
C GLY A 93 4.31 -30.53 14.72
N GLY A 94 3.57 -31.29 13.90
CA GLY A 94 2.13 -31.08 13.69
C GLY A 94 1.93 -30.07 12.56
N ALA A 95 0.93 -30.28 11.70
CA ALA A 95 0.74 -29.55 10.44
C ALA A 95 0.38 -28.06 10.64
N GLN A 96 1.28 -27.27 11.20
CA GLN A 96 1.12 -25.85 11.46
C GLN A 96 1.69 -25.03 10.31
N PHE A 97 0.94 -24.01 9.91
CA PHE A 97 1.39 -23.05 8.92
C PHE A 97 2.12 -21.91 9.62
N LYS A 98 3.23 -21.47 9.02
CA LYS A 98 4.06 -20.42 9.55
C LYS A 98 4.33 -19.37 8.48
N LEU A 99 4.43 -18.12 8.90
CA LEU A 99 4.79 -17.00 8.05
C LEU A 99 6.08 -16.40 8.57
N LYS A 100 7.16 -16.54 7.81
CA LYS A 100 8.41 -15.87 8.09
C LYS A 100 8.42 -14.51 7.42
N VAL A 101 8.82 -13.50 8.17
CA VAL A 101 8.92 -12.12 7.70
C VAL A 101 10.39 -11.71 7.67
N GLN A 102 10.79 -11.15 6.54
CA GLN A 102 12.07 -10.50 6.36
C GLN A 102 11.84 -9.06 5.92
N HIS A 103 12.11 -8.13 6.83
CA HIS A 103 12.09 -6.72 6.49
C HIS A 103 13.21 -6.40 5.49
N ALA A 104 12.91 -5.55 4.51
CA ALA A 104 13.93 -5.05 3.60
C ALA A 104 15.03 -4.33 4.42
N CYS A 105 16.27 -4.78 4.27
CA CYS A 105 17.40 -4.32 5.08
C CYS A 105 17.66 -2.82 4.86
N ALA A 106 17.55 -2.03 5.94
CA ALA A 106 17.79 -0.59 5.95
C ALA A 106 19.29 -0.27 6.08
N LEU A 107 20.14 -0.82 5.20
CA LEU A 107 21.53 -0.39 5.13
C LEU A 107 21.64 0.71 4.07
N PHE A 108 21.80 1.93 4.57
CA PHE A 108 21.88 3.21 3.85
C PHE A 108 20.62 3.59 3.07
N SER A 109 19.83 4.54 3.59
CA SER A 109 19.18 5.53 2.71
C SER A 109 18.57 6.71 3.47
N PRO A 110 18.68 7.94 2.93
CA PRO A 110 17.80 9.05 3.30
C PRO A 110 16.36 8.60 3.06
N THR A 111 15.41 9.09 3.86
CA THR A 111 13.96 8.83 3.78
C THR A 111 13.52 8.34 2.39
N ILE A 112 13.42 7.02 2.19
CA ILE A 112 13.05 6.47 0.88
C ILE A 112 11.60 6.89 0.64
N SER A 113 11.42 7.85 -0.25
CA SER A 113 10.14 8.34 -0.71
C SER A 113 9.98 7.89 -2.15
N MET A 114 8.88 7.20 -2.43
CA MET A 114 8.54 6.86 -3.79
C MET A 114 7.73 8.02 -4.36
N GLU A 115 8.33 8.78 -5.28
CA GLU A 115 7.59 9.78 -6.05
C GLU A 115 6.58 9.04 -6.94
N ILE A 116 5.29 9.33 -6.71
CA ILE A 116 4.20 8.78 -7.52
C ILE A 116 4.04 9.65 -8.75
N PHE A 117 3.99 10.97 -8.55
CA PHE A 117 4.00 11.93 -9.63
C PHE A 117 4.51 13.30 -9.21
N ARG A 118 4.98 14.03 -10.22
CA ARG A 118 5.23 15.47 -10.18
C ARG A 118 4.45 16.13 -11.30
N LYS A 119 3.71 17.19 -10.97
CA LYS A 119 2.90 17.93 -11.95
C LYS A 119 2.96 19.43 -11.70
N LYS A 120 3.13 20.20 -12.78
CA LYS A 120 2.89 21.65 -12.80
C LYS A 120 1.41 21.90 -13.01
N LEU A 121 0.79 22.65 -12.10
CA LEU A 121 -0.65 22.87 -12.06
C LEU A 121 -1.10 23.78 -13.19
N THR A 122 -2.07 23.29 -13.95
CA THR A 122 -2.80 24.08 -14.95
C THR A 122 -3.98 24.80 -14.29
N PRO A 123 -4.61 25.80 -14.95
CA PRO A 123 -5.82 26.40 -14.43
C PRO A 123 -6.93 25.36 -14.20
N VAL A 124 -6.99 24.36 -15.08
CA VAL A 124 -7.96 23.25 -14.97
C VAL A 124 -7.74 22.46 -13.68
N ASP A 125 -6.49 22.22 -13.26
CA ASP A 125 -6.19 21.47 -12.04
C ASP A 125 -6.66 22.19 -10.77
N VAL A 126 -6.62 23.52 -10.79
CA VAL A 126 -7.09 24.35 -9.68
C VAL A 126 -8.61 24.43 -9.65
N ASP A 127 -9.25 24.60 -10.80
CA ASP A 127 -10.69 24.85 -10.89
C ASP A 127 -11.55 23.58 -10.89
N ARG A 128 -11.08 22.51 -11.55
CA ARG A 128 -11.87 21.29 -11.83
C ARG A 128 -11.37 20.03 -11.12
N GLY A 129 -10.34 20.17 -10.30
CA GLY A 129 -9.67 19.07 -9.62
C GLY A 129 -8.41 18.62 -10.36
N LEU A 130 -7.49 18.01 -9.62
CA LEU A 130 -6.19 17.61 -10.16
C LEU A 130 -6.33 16.35 -11.01
N GLU A 131 -6.05 16.48 -12.30
CA GLU A 131 -5.91 15.32 -13.19
C GLU A 131 -4.48 14.77 -13.11
N LEU A 132 -4.34 13.47 -12.86
CA LEU A 132 -3.03 12.88 -12.66
C LEU A 132 -2.34 12.64 -14.02
N PRO A 133 -1.01 12.85 -14.12
CA PRO A 133 -0.29 12.61 -15.37
C PRO A 133 -0.41 11.14 -15.83
N PRO A 134 -0.50 10.86 -17.15
CA PRO A 134 -0.68 9.50 -17.68
C PRO A 134 0.51 8.55 -17.45
N ARG A 135 1.69 9.07 -17.08
CA ARG A 135 2.90 8.30 -16.75
C ARG A 135 3.27 8.33 -15.26
N SER A 136 2.32 8.68 -14.42
CA SER A 136 2.52 8.61 -12.97
C SER A 136 2.69 7.13 -12.57
N ASN A 137 3.50 6.83 -11.56
CA ASN A 137 3.68 5.48 -11.00
C ASN A 137 2.41 5.06 -10.23
N LEU A 138 1.29 4.95 -10.94
CA LEU A 138 -0.06 4.73 -10.42
C LEU A 138 -0.46 3.27 -10.43
N GLU A 139 0.44 2.33 -10.75
CA GLU A 139 0.22 0.90 -10.54
C GLU A 139 -0.44 0.58 -9.17
N PRO A 140 -0.13 1.31 -8.06
CA PRO A 140 -0.81 1.11 -6.78
C PRO A 140 -2.29 1.52 -6.75
N LEU A 141 -2.71 2.46 -7.59
CA LEU A 141 -4.06 3.05 -7.62
C LEU A 141 -4.91 2.56 -8.80
N GLN A 142 -4.29 1.99 -9.84
CA GLN A 142 -4.95 1.54 -11.08
C GLN A 142 -5.90 0.34 -10.91
N HIS A 143 -5.79 -0.40 -9.81
CA HIS A 143 -6.56 -1.63 -9.59
C HIS A 143 -7.89 -1.44 -8.83
N VAL A 144 -8.21 -0.21 -8.40
CA VAL A 144 -9.42 0.04 -7.60
C VAL A 144 -10.52 0.66 -8.46
N GLN A 145 -11.58 -0.11 -8.71
CA GLN A 145 -12.83 0.43 -9.25
C GLN A 145 -13.59 1.15 -8.12
N GLY A 146 -13.64 2.48 -8.17
CA GLY A 146 -14.37 3.29 -7.20
C GLY A 146 -13.65 4.59 -6.82
N THR A 147 -14.10 5.20 -5.72
CA THR A 147 -13.41 6.34 -5.10
C THR A 147 -12.46 5.81 -4.03
N ILE A 148 -11.16 6.11 -4.17
CA ILE A 148 -10.14 5.79 -3.16
C ILE A 148 -10.00 6.99 -2.23
N GLU A 149 -10.07 6.74 -0.92
CA GLU A 149 -9.79 7.74 0.10
C GLU A 149 -8.32 7.64 0.52
N LEU A 150 -7.57 8.73 0.31
CA LEU A 150 -6.14 8.81 0.57
C LEU A 150 -5.88 9.85 1.66
N PRO A 151 -5.73 9.45 2.93
CA PRO A 151 -5.28 10.34 3.99
C PRO A 151 -3.89 10.88 3.63
N THR A 152 -3.81 12.18 3.35
CA THR A 152 -2.62 12.81 2.79
C THR A 152 -2.13 13.93 3.71
N ILE A 153 -0.86 13.83 4.14
CA ILE A 153 -0.20 14.94 4.84
C ILE A 153 0.29 15.94 3.79
N VAL A 154 -0.07 17.20 3.97
CA VAL A 154 0.29 18.26 3.03
C VAL A 154 1.35 19.16 3.64
N GLU A 155 2.42 19.37 2.89
CA GLU A 155 3.51 20.29 3.22
C GLU A 155 3.51 21.42 2.18
N SER A 156 3.28 22.64 2.66
CA SER A 156 3.26 23.84 1.82
C SER A 156 4.67 24.20 1.33
N ALA A 157 4.76 25.09 0.34
CA ALA A 157 6.05 25.59 -0.15
C ALA A 157 6.87 26.33 0.94
N ALA A 158 6.22 26.81 2.01
CA ALA A 158 6.90 27.41 3.16
C ALA A 158 7.47 26.37 4.14
N GLY A 159 7.30 25.08 3.87
CA GLY A 159 7.67 23.98 4.77
C GLY A 159 6.66 23.74 5.90
N THR A 160 5.56 24.50 5.94
CA THR A 160 4.52 24.33 6.95
C THR A 160 3.63 23.14 6.59
N ARG A 161 3.43 22.23 7.53
CA ARG A 161 2.49 21.12 7.38
C ARG A 161 1.08 21.54 7.81
N LEU A 162 0.07 21.05 7.09
CA LEU A 162 -1.30 21.13 7.61
C LEU A 162 -1.40 20.30 8.90
N PRO A 163 -2.16 20.78 9.91
CA PRO A 163 -2.24 20.14 11.23
C PRO A 163 -2.84 18.74 11.17
N ASP A 164 -3.82 18.54 10.28
CA ASP A 164 -4.49 17.25 10.09
C ASP A 164 -4.31 16.72 8.65
N PRO A 165 -4.19 15.39 8.46
CA PRO A 165 -4.21 14.79 7.13
C PRO A 165 -5.52 15.09 6.41
N VAL A 166 -5.43 15.45 5.12
CA VAL A 166 -6.61 15.67 4.27
C VAL A 166 -6.91 14.39 3.50
N THR A 167 -8.14 13.89 3.62
CA THR A 167 -8.60 12.73 2.83
C THR A 167 -8.86 13.15 1.39
N ILE A 168 -7.99 12.76 0.48
CA ILE A 168 -8.14 13.01 -0.95
C ILE A 168 -8.94 11.87 -1.57
N HIS A 169 -10.02 12.21 -2.28
CA HIS A 169 -10.80 11.27 -3.05
C HIS A 169 -10.25 11.18 -4.47
N CYS A 170 -9.66 10.03 -4.79
CA CYS A 170 -9.20 9.68 -6.13
C CYS A 170 -10.28 8.88 -6.84
N SER A 171 -10.64 9.29 -8.06
CA SER A 171 -11.61 8.60 -8.90
C SER A 171 -11.10 8.44 -10.32
N THR A 172 -11.56 7.42 -11.03
CA THR A 172 -11.23 7.23 -12.45
C THR A 172 -12.32 7.85 -13.32
N ILE A 173 -11.96 8.80 -14.19
CA ILE A 173 -12.86 9.43 -15.15
C ILE A 173 -12.27 9.23 -16.55
N ARG A 174 -12.97 8.48 -17.40
CA ARG A 174 -12.56 8.20 -18.80
C ARG A 174 -11.14 7.63 -18.93
N GLY A 175 -10.68 6.86 -17.94
CA GLY A 175 -9.33 6.26 -17.91
C GLY A 175 -8.25 7.13 -17.25
N SER A 176 -8.54 8.39 -16.93
CA SER A 176 -7.66 9.26 -16.14
C SER A 176 -8.01 9.21 -14.66
N LEU A 177 -7.00 9.18 -13.78
CA LEU A 177 -7.23 9.40 -12.35
C LEU A 177 -7.36 10.89 -12.05
N VAL A 178 -8.33 11.25 -11.23
CA VAL A 178 -8.61 12.63 -10.83
C VAL A 178 -8.79 12.72 -9.32
N PHE A 179 -8.07 13.63 -8.68
CA PHE A 179 -8.32 14.02 -7.29
C PHE A 179 -9.34 15.16 -7.25
N LYS A 180 -10.45 14.94 -6.53
CA LYS A 180 -11.54 15.92 -6.42
C LYS A 180 -11.76 16.41 -5.00
N ARG A 181 -12.51 15.64 -4.21
CA ARG A 181 -12.80 15.97 -2.81
C ARG A 181 -11.51 15.86 -2.00
N GLY A 182 -11.26 16.79 -1.09
CA GLY A 182 -9.97 16.96 -0.39
C GLY A 182 -8.95 17.79 -1.19
N TRP A 183 -8.85 17.62 -2.52
CA TRP A 183 -7.95 18.46 -3.33
C TRP A 183 -8.34 19.94 -3.28
N TYR A 184 -9.64 20.26 -3.37
CA TYR A 184 -10.10 21.65 -3.27
C TYR A 184 -9.78 22.29 -1.92
N ASP A 185 -9.84 21.52 -0.84
CA ASP A 185 -9.51 21.99 0.50
C ASP A 185 -8.01 22.27 0.61
N ILE A 186 -7.19 21.41 0.01
CA ILE A 186 -5.74 21.62 -0.09
C ILE A 186 -5.43 22.88 -0.91
N ALA A 187 -6.02 23.01 -2.10
CA ALA A 187 -5.80 24.15 -2.97
C ALA A 187 -6.17 25.47 -2.28
N ARG A 188 -7.29 25.50 -1.55
CA ARG A 188 -7.73 26.66 -0.78
C ARG A 188 -6.81 26.95 0.41
N ASN A 189 -6.49 25.94 1.22
CA ASN A 189 -5.73 26.11 2.46
C ASN A 189 -4.26 26.43 2.22
N VAL A 190 -3.66 25.88 1.17
CA VAL A 190 -2.27 26.13 0.79
C VAL A 190 -2.14 27.33 -0.16
N GLY A 191 -3.25 27.78 -0.74
CA GLY A 191 -3.28 28.90 -1.68
C GLY A 191 -2.64 28.56 -3.04
N LEU A 192 -2.86 27.35 -3.54
CA LEU A 192 -2.32 26.87 -4.80
C LEU A 192 -2.81 27.71 -5.99
N LYS A 193 -1.90 27.98 -6.93
CA LYS A 193 -2.17 28.72 -8.17
C LYS A 193 -1.73 27.90 -9.38
N SER A 194 -2.27 28.25 -10.54
CA SER A 194 -1.72 27.75 -11.79
C SER A 194 -0.27 28.18 -11.93
N GLY A 195 0.59 27.25 -12.33
CA GLY A 195 2.03 27.43 -12.38
C GLY A 195 2.77 26.76 -11.22
N ASP A 196 2.12 26.54 -10.08
CA ASP A 196 2.74 25.83 -8.95
C ASP A 196 3.03 24.37 -9.31
N THR A 197 4.05 23.79 -8.69
CA THR A 197 4.39 22.39 -8.86
C THR A 197 4.02 21.60 -7.60
N VAL A 198 3.29 20.51 -7.79
CA VAL A 198 3.01 19.55 -6.72
C VAL A 198 3.78 18.25 -6.95
N ILE A 199 4.27 17.69 -5.85
CA ILE A 199 4.97 16.40 -5.80
C ILE A 199 4.19 15.52 -4.84
N PHE A 200 3.60 14.45 -5.37
CA PHE A 200 2.90 13.46 -4.58
C PHE A 200 3.79 12.23 -4.43
N TYR A 201 4.03 11.83 -3.19
CA TYR A 201 4.93 10.74 -2.88
C TYR A 201 4.44 9.95 -1.67
N GLN A 202 4.94 8.74 -1.53
CA GLN A 202 4.66 7.88 -0.40
C GLN A 202 5.95 7.62 0.38
N GLU A 203 5.89 7.76 1.70
CA GLU A 203 7.03 7.39 2.55
C GLU A 203 7.06 5.88 2.76
N VAL A 204 8.15 5.25 2.31
CA VAL A 204 8.33 3.79 2.37
C VAL A 204 8.67 3.34 3.80
N ASN A 205 9.34 4.18 4.59
CA ASN A 205 9.79 3.86 5.95
C ASN A 205 8.88 4.44 7.07
N GLY A 206 7.82 5.17 6.73
CA GLY A 206 6.98 5.93 7.67
C GLY A 206 5.54 5.44 7.79
N GLY A 207 5.28 4.15 7.62
CA GLY A 207 3.93 3.58 7.69
C GLY A 207 3.09 3.78 6.41
N ALA A 208 3.75 3.91 5.25
CA ALA A 208 3.09 4.02 3.95
C ALA A 208 2.15 5.24 3.78
N GLN A 209 2.38 6.31 4.56
CA GLN A 209 1.59 7.53 4.48
C GLN A 209 1.82 8.29 3.16
N PHE A 210 0.73 8.76 2.56
CA PHE A 210 0.78 9.64 1.40
C PHE A 210 1.11 11.06 1.83
N LYS A 211 2.01 11.70 1.07
CA LYS A 211 2.42 13.08 1.29
C LYS A 211 2.35 13.87 0.00
N LEU A 212 1.92 15.12 0.14
CA LEU A 212 1.89 16.09 -0.95
C LEU A 212 2.80 17.26 -0.57
N LYS A 213 3.84 17.50 -1.38
CA LYS A 213 4.71 18.67 -1.28
C LYS A 213 4.36 19.68 -2.36
N VAL A 214 4.23 20.93 -1.95
CA VAL A 214 3.99 22.06 -2.86
C VAL A 214 5.29 22.82 -3.07
N ARG A 215 5.56 23.22 -4.32
CA ARG A 215 6.63 24.13 -4.70
C ARG A 215 6.03 25.25 -5.54
N ASN A 216 6.18 26.47 -5.06
CA ASN A 216 5.72 27.64 -5.81
C ASN A 216 6.79 27.98 -6.84
N ASP A 217 6.45 27.92 -8.12
CA ASP A 217 7.26 28.57 -9.16
C ASP A 217 6.86 30.06 -9.12
N ARG A 218 7.77 30.92 -8.64
CA ARG A 218 7.59 32.37 -8.68
C ARG A 218 7.67 32.90 -10.10
#